data_AF-A0A941YL34-F1
#
_entry.id   AF-A0A941YL34-F1
#
_cell.length_a   1.000
_cell.length_b   1.000
_cell.length_c   1.000
_cell.angle_alpha   90.00
_cell.angle_beta   90.00
_cell.angle_gamma   90.00
#
_symmetry.space_group_name_H-M   'P 1'
#
loop_
_entity.id
_entity.type
_entity.pdbx_description
1 polymer ?
#
loop_
_entity_poly.entity_id
_entity_poly.type
_entity_poly.pdbx_seq_one_letter_code
_entity_poly.pdbx_strand_id
1 'polypeptide(L)'
;MADATHSAHHGHHITPQRTLFATGFALLVLMVLTIGAANYMPEPLKHNSVFMNLLAIGIALLKAYLVVSIFMGVKYASKLTKLFAIGGFVWFLTMFATMIDYISRPYEPVPGWEKGNSTALPRNEKAPE
;
A
#
# COMPACT_ATOMS: atom_id res chain seq x y z
N MET A 1 -6.06 -32.43 -47.66
CA MET A 1 -5.15 -33.11 -46.71
C MET A 1 -5.40 -32.48 -45.35
N ALA A 2 -5.91 -33.28 -44.39
CA ALA A 2 -6.06 -33.05 -42.92
C ALA A 2 -6.39 -31.62 -42.46
N ASP A 3 -7.60 -31.29 -42.02
CA ASP A 3 -8.27 -31.69 -40.78
C ASP A 3 -7.47 -31.46 -39.48
N ALA A 4 -8.21 -30.97 -38.49
CA ALA A 4 -8.02 -31.12 -37.05
C ALA A 4 -7.11 -30.15 -36.27
N THR A 5 -7.81 -29.32 -35.47
CA THR A 5 -7.58 -29.12 -34.03
C THR A 5 -6.51 -28.13 -33.55
N HIS A 6 -6.88 -26.85 -33.51
CA HIS A 6 -6.40 -25.94 -32.47
C HIS A 6 -7.56 -25.57 -31.52
N SER A 7 -8.14 -26.59 -30.89
CA SER A 7 -8.99 -26.41 -29.71
C SER A 7 -8.07 -26.12 -28.53
N ALA A 8 -7.62 -24.87 -28.40
CA ALA A 8 -6.93 -24.39 -27.21
C ALA A 8 -7.91 -24.52 -26.03
N HIS A 9 -7.77 -25.60 -25.27
CA HIS A 9 -8.43 -25.80 -23.98
C HIS A 9 -7.95 -24.69 -23.03
N HIS A 10 -8.61 -23.53 -23.06
CA HIS A 10 -8.49 -22.51 -22.03
C HIS A 10 -9.12 -23.08 -20.75
N GLY A 11 -8.32 -23.85 -19.99
CA GLY A 11 -8.70 -24.40 -18.70
C GLY A 11 -9.12 -23.25 -17.78
N HIS A 12 -10.42 -23.10 -17.60
CA HIS A 12 -11.02 -22.13 -16.70
C HIS A 12 -10.60 -22.50 -15.28
N HIS A 13 -9.51 -21.89 -14.77
CA HIS A 13 -9.06 -22.14 -13.42
C HIS A 13 -10.03 -21.49 -12.43
N ILE A 14 -11.02 -22.27 -12.00
CA ILE A 14 -11.94 -21.89 -10.93
C ILE A 14 -11.25 -22.23 -9.61
N THR A 15 -11.11 -21.24 -8.73
CA THR A 15 -10.64 -21.50 -7.37
C THR A 15 -11.69 -22.33 -6.63
N PRO A 16 -11.31 -23.48 -6.04
CA PRO A 16 -12.27 -24.33 -5.37
C PRO A 16 -12.92 -23.59 -4.21
N GLN A 17 -14.26 -23.69 -4.09
CA GLN A 17 -15.05 -22.95 -3.10
C GLN A 17 -14.53 -23.15 -1.66
N ARG A 18 -14.03 -24.34 -1.35
CA ARG A 18 -13.42 -24.67 -0.06
C ARG A 18 -12.26 -23.73 0.30
N THR A 19 -11.42 -23.35 -0.67
CA THR A 19 -10.30 -22.43 -0.43
C THR A 19 -10.80 -21.03 -0.10
N LEU A 20 -11.84 -20.55 -0.81
CA LEU A 20 -12.43 -19.24 -0.56
C LEU A 20 -13.05 -19.15 0.84
N PHE A 21 -13.82 -20.18 1.25
CA PHE A 21 -14.39 -20.24 2.59
C PHE A 21 -13.32 -20.38 3.69
N ALA A 22 -12.28 -21.19 3.46
CA ALA A 22 -11.17 -21.32 4.41
C ALA A 22 -10.40 -20.01 4.59
N THR A 23 -10.11 -19.29 3.50
CA THR A 23 -9.46 -17.98 3.57
C THR A 23 -10.37 -16.93 4.19
N GLY A 24 -11.67 -16.95 3.88
CA GLY A 24 -12.67 -16.08 4.53
C GLY A 24 -12.70 -16.27 6.04
N PHE A 25 -12.71 -17.52 6.50
CA PHE A 25 -12.63 -17.83 7.93
C PHE A 25 -11.31 -17.35 8.55
N ALA A 26 -10.18 -17.56 7.87
CA ALA A 26 -8.89 -17.02 8.33
C ALA A 26 -8.94 -15.49 8.50
N LEU A 27 -9.55 -14.76 7.55
CA LEU A 27 -9.71 -13.31 7.65
C LEU A 27 -10.56 -12.87 8.84
N LEU A 28 -11.61 -13.64 9.17
CA LEU A 28 -12.44 -13.41 10.37
C LEU A 28 -11.63 -13.63 11.65
N VAL A 29 -10.84 -14.71 11.74
CA VAL A 29 -9.94 -14.94 12.88
C VAL A 29 -8.96 -13.78 13.03
N LEU A 30 -8.35 -13.35 11.93
CA LEU A 30 -7.46 -12.18 11.91
C LEU A 30 -8.18 -10.90 12.34
N MET A 31 -9.49 -10.76 12.11
CA MET A 31 -10.29 -9.61 12.56
C MET A 31 -10.51 -9.65 14.07
N VAL A 32 -10.92 -10.80 14.59
CA VAL A 32 -11.05 -11.02 16.03
C VAL A 32 -9.71 -10.77 16.73
N LEU A 33 -8.59 -11.19 16.13
CA LEU A 33 -7.26 -10.96 16.66
C LEU A 33 -6.89 -9.46 16.71
N THR A 34 -7.21 -8.68 15.68
CA THR A 34 -7.02 -7.21 15.73
C THR A 34 -7.86 -6.55 16.81
N ILE A 35 -9.12 -6.95 16.97
CA ILE A 35 -10.02 -6.41 18.01
C ILE A 35 -9.53 -6.84 19.40
N GLY A 36 -9.08 -8.09 19.51
CA GLY A 36 -8.49 -8.68 20.70
C GLY A 36 -7.26 -7.91 21.15
N ALA A 37 -6.34 -7.66 20.23
CA ALA A 37 -5.13 -6.88 20.47
C ALA A 37 -5.44 -5.43 20.89
N ALA A 38 -6.49 -4.82 20.33
CA ALA A 38 -6.87 -3.45 20.69
C ALA A 38 -7.51 -3.35 22.10
N ASN A 39 -8.35 -4.32 22.49
CA ASN A 39 -9.17 -4.21 23.70
C ASN A 39 -8.60 -4.96 24.91
N TYR A 40 -7.92 -6.08 24.70
CA TYR A 40 -7.55 -7.03 25.77
C TYR A 40 -6.05 -7.15 26.00
N MET A 41 -5.23 -6.30 25.38
CA MET A 41 -3.78 -6.30 25.62
C MET A 41 -3.46 -5.80 27.04
N PRO A 42 -2.70 -6.55 27.86
CA PRO A 42 -2.31 -6.13 29.20
C PRO A 42 -1.29 -4.98 29.20
N GLU A 43 -1.36 -4.12 30.23
CA GLU A 43 -0.29 -3.19 30.59
C GLU A 43 0.97 -4.00 30.99
N PRO A 44 2.20 -3.65 30.58
CA PRO A 44 2.67 -2.39 29.98
C PRO A 44 2.72 -2.36 28.43
N LEU A 45 2.44 -3.49 27.75
CA LEU A 45 2.53 -3.61 26.29
C LEU A 45 1.58 -2.64 25.57
N LYS A 46 0.41 -2.39 26.15
CA LYS A 46 -0.58 -1.43 25.64
C LYS A 46 -0.08 0.02 25.62
N HIS A 47 0.77 0.41 26.57
CA HIS A 47 1.29 1.78 26.66
C HIS A 47 2.35 2.07 25.59
N ASN A 48 2.98 1.03 25.04
CA ASN A 48 3.90 1.17 23.93
C ASN A 48 3.13 1.34 22.60
N SER A 49 2.80 2.59 22.29
CA SER A 49 2.11 2.98 21.05
C SER A 49 2.81 2.48 19.78
N VAL A 50 4.15 2.48 19.77
CA VAL A 50 4.92 2.00 18.60
C VAL A 50 4.71 0.50 18.40
N PHE A 51 4.80 -0.30 19.47
CA PHE A 51 4.62 -1.75 19.38
C PHE A 51 3.19 -2.12 18.95
N MET A 52 2.17 -1.45 19.50
CA MET A 52 0.77 -1.67 19.10
C MET A 52 0.53 -1.32 17.63
N ASN A 53 1.12 -0.22 17.13
CA ASN A 53 1.03 0.16 15.72
C ASN A 53 1.73 -0.85 14.80
N LEU A 54 2.94 -1.31 15.14
CA LEU A 54 3.63 -2.34 14.36
C LEU A 54 2.85 -3.65 14.33
N LEU A 55 2.24 -4.04 15.45
CA LEU A 55 1.37 -5.21 15.53
C LEU A 55 0.14 -5.05 14.61
N ALA A 56 -0.54 -3.91 14.69
CA ALA A 56 -1.71 -3.63 13.85
C ALA A 56 -1.37 -3.64 12.35
N ILE A 57 -0.27 -3.00 11.96
CA ILE A 57 0.22 -2.99 10.58
C ILE A 57 0.62 -4.40 10.13
N GLY A 58 1.31 -5.17 10.97
CA GLY A 58 1.68 -6.55 10.68
C GLY A 58 0.46 -7.44 10.40
N ILE A 59 -0.59 -7.32 11.22
CA ILE A 59 -1.84 -8.06 11.01
C ILE A 59 -2.56 -7.57 9.74
N ALA A 60 -2.53 -6.26 9.46
CA ALA A 60 -3.11 -5.69 8.25
C ALA A 60 -2.40 -6.18 6.98
N LEU A 61 -1.06 -6.26 6.98
CA LEU A 61 -0.28 -6.79 5.86
C LEU A 61 -0.57 -8.28 5.61
N LEU A 62 -0.71 -9.07 6.68
CA LEU A 62 -1.09 -10.48 6.55
C LEU A 62 -2.50 -10.66 5.96
N LYS A 63 -3.47 -9.83 6.40
CA LYS A 63 -4.82 -9.78 5.79
C LYS A 63 -4.74 -9.43 4.30
N ALA A 64 -4.01 -8.37 3.95
CA ALA A 64 -3.85 -7.93 2.56
C ALA A 64 -3.21 -9.03 1.70
N TYR A 65 -2.18 -9.71 2.20
CA TYR A 65 -1.53 -10.82 1.50
C TYR A 65 -2.50 -11.97 1.19
N LEU A 66 -3.32 -12.39 2.16
CA LEU A 66 -4.32 -13.44 1.96
C LEU A 66 -5.38 -13.04 0.92
N VAL A 67 -5.83 -11.80 0.95
CA VAL A 67 -6.80 -11.27 -0.01
C VAL A 67 -6.22 -11.25 -1.42
N VAL A 68 -5.03 -10.69 -1.61
CA VAL A 68 -4.40 -10.57 -2.94
C VAL A 68 -4.06 -11.95 -3.49
N SER A 69 -3.51 -12.85 -2.67
CA SER A 69 -3.10 -14.17 -3.14
C SER A 69 -4.28 -15.06 -3.55
N ILE A 70 -5.37 -15.09 -2.76
CA ILE A 70 -6.48 -16.03 -2.96
C ILE A 70 -7.69 -15.36 -3.60
N PHE A 71 -8.25 -14.31 -3.00
CA PHE A 71 -9.50 -13.69 -3.48
C PHE A 71 -9.33 -12.95 -4.79
N MET A 72 -8.21 -12.26 -4.97
CA MET A 72 -7.87 -11.63 -6.27
C MET A 72 -7.25 -12.63 -7.26
N GLY A 73 -7.05 -13.90 -6.85
CA GLY A 73 -6.53 -14.95 -7.72
C GLY A 73 -5.08 -14.75 -8.19
N VAL A 74 -4.34 -13.79 -7.63
CA VAL A 74 -2.98 -13.44 -8.11
C VAL A 74 -2.03 -14.62 -7.99
N LYS A 75 -2.19 -15.47 -6.97
CA LYS A 75 -1.36 -16.68 -6.79
C LYS A 75 -1.43 -17.62 -8.01
N TYR A 76 -2.60 -17.73 -8.62
CA TYR A 76 -2.86 -18.67 -9.71
C TYR A 76 -2.85 -18.03 -11.09
N ALA A 77 -2.76 -16.70 -11.15
CA ALA A 77 -2.67 -15.94 -12.39
C ALA A 77 -1.33 -16.14 -13.11
N SER A 78 -1.28 -15.65 -14.36
CA SER A 78 -0.08 -15.64 -15.20
C SER A 78 1.07 -14.86 -14.56
N LYS A 79 2.31 -15.13 -14.99
CA LYS A 79 3.50 -14.37 -14.54
C LYS A 79 3.38 -12.88 -14.87
N LEU A 80 2.75 -12.55 -16.00
CA LEU A 80 2.48 -11.16 -16.40
C LEU A 80 1.56 -10.46 -15.40
N THR A 81 0.44 -11.10 -15.02
CA THR A 81 -0.49 -10.57 -14.01
C THR A 81 0.19 -10.35 -12.66
N LYS A 82 1.06 -11.27 -12.23
CA LYS A 82 1.84 -11.14 -10.99
C LYS A 82 2.80 -9.94 -11.04
N LEU A 83 3.47 -9.73 -12.18
CA LEU A 83 4.35 -8.58 -12.38
C LEU A 83 3.58 -7.27 -12.28
N PHE A 84 2.42 -7.17 -12.92
CA PHE A 84 1.57 -5.98 -12.83
C PHE A 84 0.99 -5.78 -11.42
N ALA A 85 0.64 -6.84 -10.71
CA ALA A 85 0.18 -6.74 -9.31
C ALA A 85 1.27 -6.12 -8.42
N ILE A 86 2.53 -6.59 -8.54
CA ILE A 86 3.67 -6.03 -7.81
C ILE A 86 3.94 -4.58 -8.27
N GLY A 87 3.92 -4.33 -9.58
CA GLY A 87 4.08 -2.99 -10.15
C GLY A 87 3.05 -1.99 -9.64
N GLY A 88 1.80 -2.42 -9.45
CA GLY A 88 0.74 -1.62 -8.85
C GLY A 88 1.04 -1.23 -7.39
N PHE A 89 1.61 -2.14 -6.59
CA PHE A 89 2.05 -1.81 -5.23
C PHE A 89 3.26 -0.86 -5.22
N VAL A 90 4.22 -1.05 -6.13
CA VAL A 90 5.36 -0.11 -6.28
C VAL A 90 4.84 1.27 -6.65
N TRP A 91 3.94 1.36 -7.63
CA TRP A 91 3.30 2.61 -8.02
C TRP A 91 2.46 3.23 -6.90
N PHE A 92 1.74 2.42 -6.12
CA PHE A 92 1.02 2.92 -4.94
C PHE A 92 1.99 3.52 -3.91
N LEU A 93 3.15 2.92 -3.68
CA LEU A 93 4.17 3.47 -2.78
C LEU A 93 4.76 4.78 -3.30
N THR A 94 4.86 4.98 -4.62
CA THR A 94 5.32 6.27 -5.17
C THR A 94 4.33 7.41 -4.85
N MET A 95 3.03 7.13 -4.72
CA MET A 95 2.05 8.14 -4.26
C MET A 95 2.32 8.62 -2.83
N PHE A 96 2.88 7.79 -1.95
CA PHE A 96 3.32 8.27 -0.63
C PHE A 96 4.62 9.07 -0.72
N ALA A 97 5.52 8.69 -1.64
CA ALA A 97 6.74 9.45 -1.88
C ALA A 97 6.44 10.87 -2.36
N THR A 98 5.42 11.07 -3.20
CA THR A 98 5.01 12.42 -3.62
C THR A 98 4.40 13.23 -2.48
N MET A 99 3.77 12.60 -1.47
CA MET A 99 3.31 13.32 -0.27
C MET A 99 4.47 13.83 0.57
N ILE A 100 5.59 13.09 0.63
CA ILE A 100 6.82 13.53 1.31
C ILE A 100 7.38 14.78 0.61
N ASP A 101 7.31 14.86 -0.72
CA ASP A 101 7.71 16.06 -1.47
C ASP A 101 6.96 17.31 -0.98
N TYR A 102 5.63 17.24 -0.84
CA TYR A 102 4.83 18.36 -0.32
C TYR A 102 5.20 18.77 1.10
N ILE A 103 5.49 17.80 2.00
CA ILE A 103 5.90 18.10 3.38
C ILE A 103 7.29 18.76 3.42
N SER A 104 8.18 18.39 2.50
CA SER A 104 9.56 18.88 2.46
C SER A 104 9.73 20.26 1.80
N ARG A 105 8.72 20.73 1.05
CA ARG A 105 8.78 22.02 0.37
C ARG A 105 8.66 23.17 1.37
N PRO A 106 9.66 24.07 1.45
CA PRO A 106 9.51 25.30 2.21
C PRO A 106 8.42 26.17 1.54
N TYR A 107 7.48 26.67 2.36
CA TYR A 107 6.52 27.65 1.90
C TYR A 107 7.27 28.96 1.60
N GLU A 108 7.36 29.34 0.33
CA GLU A 108 7.88 30.63 -0.09
C GLU A 108 6.72 31.62 -0.32
N PRO A 109 6.34 32.43 0.68
CA PRO A 109 5.47 33.55 0.42
C PRO A 109 6.29 34.60 -0.33
N VAL A 110 6.06 34.70 -1.63
CA VAL A 110 6.17 35.98 -2.35
C VAL A 110 4.76 36.54 -2.52
N PRO A 111 4.20 37.25 -1.53
CA PRO A 111 3.05 38.11 -1.77
C PRO A 111 3.60 39.36 -2.45
N GLY A 112 3.58 39.38 -3.77
CA GLY A 112 4.11 40.49 -4.55
C GLY A 112 3.15 40.92 -5.65
N TRP A 113 2.85 42.21 -5.69
CA TRP A 113 2.32 42.89 -6.87
C TRP A 113 3.44 43.46 -7.76
N GLU A 114 4.68 43.55 -7.24
CA GLU A 114 5.89 43.81 -8.02
C GLU A 114 6.80 42.58 -8.11
N LYS A 115 7.53 42.49 -9.22
CA LYS A 115 8.41 41.35 -9.55
C LYS A 115 9.79 41.57 -8.95
N GLY A 116 10.00 41.08 -7.72
CA GLY A 116 11.33 40.93 -7.13
C GLY A 116 11.85 39.49 -7.28
N ASN A 117 13.17 39.32 -7.43
CA ASN A 117 13.75 38.01 -7.69
C ASN A 117 13.74 37.11 -6.45
N SER A 118 13.05 35.97 -6.52
CA SER A 118 13.12 34.88 -5.55
C SER A 118 14.56 34.36 -5.48
N THR A 119 15.25 34.60 -4.36
CA THR A 119 16.68 34.24 -4.24
C THR A 119 16.93 33.57 -2.89
N ALA A 120 17.58 32.40 -2.92
CA ALA A 120 17.92 31.61 -1.73
C ALA A 120 19.15 32.13 -0.94
N LEU A 121 19.66 33.31 -1.24
CA LEU A 121 20.86 33.89 -0.62
C LEU A 121 20.49 34.90 0.48
N PRO A 122 21.28 34.99 1.58
CA PRO A 122 21.04 35.98 2.63
C PRO A 122 21.24 37.39 2.08
N ARG A 123 20.22 38.23 2.23
CA ARG A 123 20.23 39.63 1.77
C ARG A 123 21.26 40.41 2.59
N ASN A 124 22.34 40.83 1.94
CA ASN A 124 23.33 41.77 2.47
C ASN A 124 22.61 43.00 3.05
N GLU A 125 22.91 43.33 4.31
CA GLU A 125 22.26 44.35 5.15
C GLU A 125 22.54 45.81 4.75
N LYS A 126 23.21 46.10 3.63
CA LYS A 126 23.52 47.50 3.29
C LYS A 126 23.17 47.85 1.85
N ALA A 127 22.04 48.54 1.69
CA ALA A 127 21.79 49.42 0.55
C ALA A 127 21.73 50.86 1.09
N PRO A 128 22.57 51.81 0.60
CA PRO A 128 22.46 53.21 0.97
C PRO A 128 21.21 53.85 0.35
N GLU A 129 20.65 54.80 1.11
CA GLU A 129 19.37 55.52 0.87
C GLU A 129 19.29 56.27 -0.45
#